data_AF-A0A3B6XF24-F1
#
_entry.id   AF-A0A3B6XF24-F1
#
_cell.length_a   1.000
_cell.length_b   1.000
_cell.length_c   1.000
_cell.angle_alpha   90.00
_cell.angle_beta   90.00
_cell.angle_gamma   90.00
#
_symmetry.space_group_name_H-M   'P 1'
#
loop_
_entity.id
_entity.type
_entity.pdbx_description
1 polymer ?
#
loop_
_entity_poly.entity_id
_entity_poly.type
_entity_poly.pdbx_seq_one_letter_code
_entity_poly.pdbx_strand_id
1 'polypeptide(L)'
;MYRKPYGFTPVLYRPAAIAAAATRGAWIWVTEGEKDADTLTALGRLATTNAQGAANFPAELVDDFAGLKVAIVADRDLAGYQRAINLYARLRSITAQVVVLLPALDVDKADVTDHVNAGLWNRAELFGGLSVITPAELHTLAAAAKARVAAERFDVALQEARAHQDRRGLVPGSARNAARWLAEAAEQLRTVQHTHQDLHHDIGEQPSPRQRAEAAAIDALLEQLTTDYRNNTRRPAIHAGHDRLKESA
;
A
#
# COMPACT_ATOMS: atom_id res chain seq x y z
N MET A 1 21.60 -3.89 -2.58
CA MET A 1 20.92 -3.52 -3.84
C MET A 1 21.18 -4.64 -4.83
N TYR A 2 20.20 -5.51 -5.10
CA TYR A 2 20.34 -6.54 -6.11
C TYR A 2 20.34 -5.87 -7.49
N ARG A 3 21.40 -6.08 -8.28
CA ARG A 3 21.53 -5.53 -9.64
C ARG A 3 21.43 -6.70 -10.61
N LYS A 4 20.51 -6.60 -11.58
CA LYS A 4 20.33 -7.65 -12.60
C LYS A 4 21.68 -7.93 -13.29
N PRO A 5 22.01 -9.20 -13.58
CA PRO A 5 23.21 -9.54 -14.31
C PRO A 5 23.28 -8.82 -15.66
N TYR A 6 24.49 -8.48 -16.10
CA TYR A 6 24.70 -7.90 -17.42
C TYR A 6 24.19 -8.85 -18.51
N GLY A 7 23.39 -8.32 -19.46
CA GLY A 7 22.79 -9.11 -20.55
C GLY A 7 21.53 -9.90 -20.18
N PHE A 8 21.00 -9.77 -18.96
CA PHE A 8 19.74 -10.42 -18.60
C PHE A 8 18.54 -9.78 -19.33
N THR A 9 17.84 -10.58 -20.12
CA THR A 9 16.57 -10.17 -20.74
C THR A 9 15.42 -10.64 -19.86
N PRO A 10 14.59 -9.74 -19.33
CA PRO A 10 13.41 -10.14 -18.56
C PRO A 10 12.46 -10.94 -19.45
N VAL A 11 11.77 -11.90 -18.84
CA VAL A 11 10.75 -12.72 -19.53
C VAL A 11 9.47 -12.74 -18.73
N LEU A 12 8.35 -12.88 -19.45
CA LEU A 12 7.06 -13.16 -18.85
C LEU A 12 7.00 -14.59 -18.35
N TYR A 13 6.38 -14.79 -17.19
CA TYR A 13 5.93 -16.09 -16.74
C TYR A 13 4.75 -16.54 -17.61
N ARG A 14 4.73 -17.79 -18.11
CA ARG A 14 3.71 -18.28 -19.06
C ARG A 14 3.55 -17.41 -20.32
N PRO A 15 4.62 -17.14 -21.10
CA PRO A 15 4.56 -16.22 -22.25
C PRO A 15 3.60 -16.69 -23.34
N ALA A 16 3.32 -18.00 -23.45
CA ALA A 16 2.32 -18.55 -24.36
C ALA A 16 0.89 -18.01 -24.10
N ALA A 17 0.60 -17.53 -22.89
CA ALA A 17 -0.69 -16.91 -22.57
C ALA A 17 -0.93 -15.62 -23.37
N ILE A 18 0.12 -14.86 -23.69
CA ILE A 18 0.07 -13.64 -24.51
C ILE A 18 -0.39 -13.99 -25.94
N ALA A 19 0.28 -14.94 -26.57
CA ALA A 19 -0.06 -15.40 -27.93
C ALA A 19 -1.48 -15.98 -28.00
N ALA A 20 -1.89 -16.72 -26.96
CA ALA A 20 -3.25 -17.25 -26.85
C ALA A 20 -4.30 -16.14 -26.69
N ALA A 21 -4.00 -15.10 -25.90
CA ALA A 21 -4.89 -13.96 -25.70
C ALA A 21 -5.07 -13.16 -26.98
N ALA A 22 -3.97 -12.91 -27.71
CA ALA A 22 -3.97 -12.27 -29.02
C ALA A 22 -4.85 -13.03 -30.03
N THR A 23 -4.62 -14.34 -30.16
CA THR A 23 -5.36 -15.19 -31.10
C THR A 23 -6.86 -15.24 -30.79
N ARG A 24 -7.22 -15.28 -29.50
CA ARG A 24 -8.61 -15.46 -29.05
C ARG A 24 -9.37 -14.14 -28.84
N GLY A 25 -8.69 -13.00 -28.89
CA GLY A 25 -9.26 -11.71 -28.44
C GLY A 25 -9.71 -11.72 -26.97
N ALA A 26 -9.11 -12.60 -26.16
CA ALA A 26 -9.46 -12.84 -24.77
C ALA A 26 -8.68 -11.90 -23.83
N TRP A 27 -9.14 -11.79 -22.58
CA TRP A 27 -8.40 -11.07 -21.54
C TRP A 27 -7.13 -11.83 -21.15
N ILE A 28 -5.99 -11.15 -21.15
CA ILE A 28 -4.78 -11.57 -20.47
C ILE A 28 -4.76 -10.96 -19.06
N TRP A 29 -4.54 -11.80 -18.07
CA TRP A 29 -4.53 -11.42 -16.66
C TRP A 29 -3.09 -11.25 -16.20
N VAL A 30 -2.76 -10.10 -15.63
CA VAL A 30 -1.42 -9.79 -15.11
C VAL A 30 -1.48 -9.69 -13.61
N THR A 31 -0.96 -10.71 -12.93
CA THR A 31 -0.92 -10.79 -11.45
C THR A 31 0.38 -10.19 -10.91
N GLU A 32 0.49 -10.08 -9.59
CA GLU A 32 1.75 -9.73 -8.93
C GLU A 32 2.74 -10.91 -8.92
N GLY A 33 2.29 -12.08 -8.44
CA GLY A 33 3.11 -13.29 -8.33
C GLY A 33 2.73 -14.43 -9.26
N GLU A 34 3.66 -15.39 -9.42
CA GLU A 34 3.45 -16.62 -10.22
C GLU A 34 2.37 -17.52 -9.59
N LYS A 35 2.30 -17.56 -8.24
CA LYS A 35 1.25 -18.27 -7.48
C LYS A 35 -0.15 -17.85 -7.94
N ASP A 36 -0.39 -16.55 -8.04
CA ASP A 36 -1.69 -16.00 -8.44
C ASP A 36 -1.99 -16.23 -9.91
N ALA A 37 -0.96 -16.18 -10.77
CA ALA A 37 -1.08 -16.55 -12.17
C ALA A 37 -1.47 -18.03 -12.31
N ASP A 38 -0.91 -18.91 -11.47
CA ASP A 38 -1.26 -20.33 -11.43
C ASP A 38 -2.69 -20.55 -10.95
N THR A 39 -3.13 -19.86 -9.90
CA THR A 39 -4.53 -19.88 -9.44
C THR A 39 -5.49 -19.52 -10.56
N LEU A 40 -5.27 -18.39 -11.24
CA LEU A 40 -6.13 -17.96 -12.36
C LEU A 40 -6.06 -18.92 -13.55
N THR A 41 -4.88 -19.49 -13.83
CA THR A 41 -4.72 -20.49 -14.90
C THR A 41 -5.49 -21.76 -14.59
N ALA A 42 -5.48 -22.25 -13.35
CA ALA A 42 -6.27 -23.40 -12.91
C ALA A 42 -7.79 -23.17 -13.05
N LEU A 43 -8.21 -21.89 -13.03
CA LEU A 43 -9.59 -21.46 -13.28
C LEU A 43 -9.90 -21.24 -14.78
N GLY A 44 -8.96 -21.55 -15.67
CA GLY A 44 -9.12 -21.46 -17.12
C GLY A 44 -8.88 -20.05 -17.70
N ARG A 45 -8.28 -19.14 -16.93
CA ARG A 45 -7.91 -17.80 -17.43
C ARG A 45 -6.50 -17.83 -18.05
N LEU A 46 -6.27 -16.94 -19.01
CA LEU A 46 -4.93 -16.70 -19.54
C LEU A 46 -4.24 -15.73 -18.58
N ALA A 47 -3.27 -16.19 -17.81
CA ALA A 47 -2.61 -15.39 -16.78
C ALA A 47 -1.08 -15.44 -16.90
N THR A 48 -0.44 -14.33 -16.52
CA THR A 48 1.00 -14.11 -16.58
C THR A 48 1.44 -13.14 -15.46
N THR A 49 2.75 -13.06 -15.24
CA THR A 49 3.41 -12.00 -14.46
C THR A 49 4.85 -11.84 -14.97
N ASN A 50 5.62 -10.90 -14.43
CA ASN A 50 7.07 -10.89 -14.63
C ASN A 50 7.73 -12.05 -13.86
N ALA A 51 8.64 -12.79 -14.50
CA ALA A 51 9.31 -13.91 -13.85
C ALA A 51 10.02 -13.48 -12.56
N GLN A 52 10.02 -14.39 -11.56
CA GLN A 52 10.66 -14.22 -10.24
C GLN A 52 10.05 -13.13 -9.34
N GLY A 53 8.84 -12.63 -9.63
CA GLY A 53 8.11 -11.75 -8.70
C GLY A 53 8.87 -10.46 -8.34
N ALA A 54 9.75 -9.98 -9.22
CA ALA A 54 10.48 -8.74 -8.99
C ALA A 54 9.49 -7.59 -8.74
N ALA A 55 9.75 -6.78 -7.71
CA ALA A 55 8.88 -5.68 -7.25
C ALA A 55 8.52 -4.64 -8.34
N ASN A 56 9.19 -4.66 -9.49
CA ASN A 56 8.91 -3.81 -10.63
C ASN A 56 8.66 -4.65 -11.89
N PHE A 57 7.57 -4.34 -12.61
CA PHE A 57 7.32 -4.87 -13.94
C PHE A 57 8.29 -4.21 -14.94
N PRO A 58 9.19 -4.97 -15.59
CA PRO A 58 10.18 -4.42 -16.51
C PRO A 58 9.51 -3.71 -17.70
N ALA A 59 10.07 -2.56 -18.11
CA ALA A 59 9.53 -1.78 -19.22
C ALA A 59 9.57 -2.57 -20.54
N GLU A 60 10.58 -3.42 -20.69
CA GLU A 60 10.83 -4.25 -21.86
C GLU A 60 9.74 -5.30 -22.09
N LEU A 61 8.95 -5.64 -21.06
CA LEU A 61 7.85 -6.60 -21.16
C LEU A 61 6.50 -5.94 -21.53
N VAL A 62 6.43 -4.60 -21.53
CA VAL A 62 5.17 -3.88 -21.72
C VAL A 62 4.67 -4.00 -23.16
N ASP A 63 5.58 -4.01 -24.13
CA ASP A 63 5.23 -4.07 -25.56
C ASP A 63 4.56 -5.38 -25.97
N ASP A 64 4.78 -6.46 -25.22
CA ASP A 64 4.12 -7.76 -25.41
C ASP A 64 2.58 -7.67 -25.25
N PHE A 65 2.08 -6.60 -24.62
CA PHE A 65 0.65 -6.39 -24.38
C PHE A 65 -0.04 -5.49 -25.41
N ALA A 66 0.69 -4.99 -26.42
CA ALA A 66 0.12 -4.08 -27.42
C ALA A 66 -1.11 -4.69 -28.13
N GLY A 67 -2.19 -3.92 -28.20
CA GLY A 67 -3.46 -4.34 -28.81
C GLY A 67 -4.26 -5.39 -28.03
N LEU A 68 -3.78 -5.86 -26.86
CA LEU A 68 -4.50 -6.86 -26.05
C LEU A 68 -5.52 -6.23 -25.10
N LYS A 69 -6.43 -7.05 -24.58
CA LYS A 69 -7.28 -6.72 -23.42
C LYS A 69 -6.59 -7.20 -22.15
N VAL A 70 -6.24 -6.29 -21.25
CA VAL A 70 -5.41 -6.58 -20.08
C VAL A 70 -6.16 -6.35 -18.77
N ALA A 71 -6.25 -7.38 -17.95
CA ALA A 71 -6.78 -7.29 -16.59
C ALA A 71 -5.61 -7.30 -15.59
N ILE A 72 -5.31 -6.16 -15.00
CA ILE A 72 -4.29 -6.04 -13.94
C ILE A 72 -4.95 -6.46 -12.62
N VAL A 73 -4.39 -7.45 -11.94
CA VAL A 73 -4.85 -7.89 -10.63
C VAL A 73 -3.85 -7.41 -9.59
N ALA A 74 -4.29 -6.53 -8.70
CA ALA A 74 -3.47 -6.01 -7.61
C ALA A 74 -3.80 -6.69 -6.28
N ASP A 75 -2.76 -6.90 -5.48
CA ASP A 75 -2.88 -7.28 -4.08
C ASP A 75 -3.37 -6.07 -3.27
N ARG A 76 -4.09 -6.34 -2.18
CA ARG A 76 -4.70 -5.29 -1.34
C ARG A 76 -3.71 -4.65 -0.37
N ASP A 77 -2.59 -4.17 -0.88
CA ASP A 77 -1.59 -3.46 -0.09
C ASP A 77 -0.92 -2.33 -0.88
N LEU A 78 -0.07 -1.56 -0.19
CA LEU A 78 0.61 -0.40 -0.77
C LEU A 78 1.46 -0.78 -1.99
N ALA A 79 2.16 -1.92 -1.95
CA ALA A 79 3.03 -2.35 -3.04
C ALA A 79 2.21 -2.77 -4.26
N GLY A 80 1.15 -3.56 -4.05
CA GLY A 80 0.21 -3.97 -5.09
C GLY A 80 -0.48 -2.79 -5.76
N TYR A 81 -0.95 -1.81 -4.99
CA TYR A 81 -1.56 -0.59 -5.54
C TYR A 81 -0.57 0.23 -6.37
N GLN A 82 0.65 0.45 -5.87
CA GLN A 82 1.69 1.20 -6.60
C GLN A 82 2.11 0.49 -7.89
N ARG A 83 2.24 -0.83 -7.84
CA ARG A 83 2.54 -1.65 -9.01
C ARG A 83 1.45 -1.53 -10.07
N ALA A 84 0.18 -1.65 -9.68
CA ALA A 84 -0.94 -1.51 -10.61
C ALA A 84 -1.06 -0.10 -11.20
N ILE A 85 -0.84 0.96 -10.41
CA ILE A 85 -0.77 2.34 -10.92
C ILE A 85 0.30 2.45 -12.02
N ASN A 86 1.51 1.98 -11.74
CA ASN A 86 2.62 2.07 -12.68
C ASN A 86 2.34 1.28 -13.97
N LEU A 87 1.85 0.05 -13.82
CA LEU A 87 1.55 -0.83 -14.95
C LEU A 87 0.40 -0.29 -15.79
N TYR A 88 -0.67 0.19 -15.16
CA TYR A 88 -1.80 0.83 -15.84
C TYR A 88 -1.36 2.04 -16.66
N ALA A 89 -0.52 2.92 -16.08
CA ALA A 89 -0.02 4.11 -16.76
C ALA A 89 0.77 3.78 -18.04
N ARG A 90 1.53 2.68 -18.04
CA ARG A 90 2.29 2.20 -19.20
C ARG A 90 1.40 1.53 -20.24
N LEU A 91 0.45 0.71 -19.79
CA LEU A 91 -0.39 -0.10 -20.68
C LEU A 91 -1.52 0.69 -21.36
N ARG A 92 -2.12 1.67 -20.68
CA ARG A 92 -3.36 2.33 -21.14
C ARG A 92 -3.32 2.92 -22.54
N SER A 93 -2.12 3.24 -23.04
CA SER A 93 -1.93 3.86 -24.37
C SER A 93 -1.63 2.87 -25.50
N ILE A 94 -1.28 1.62 -25.16
CA ILE A 94 -0.85 0.61 -26.14
C ILE A 94 -1.79 -0.61 -26.18
N THR A 95 -2.51 -0.89 -25.09
CA THR A 95 -3.48 -1.99 -25.02
C THR A 95 -4.80 -1.60 -25.66
N ALA A 96 -5.56 -2.56 -26.20
CA ALA A 96 -6.91 -2.31 -26.68
C ALA A 96 -7.88 -1.97 -25.53
N GLN A 97 -7.68 -2.59 -24.36
CA GLN A 97 -8.42 -2.28 -23.14
C GLN A 97 -7.58 -2.64 -21.93
N VAL A 98 -7.67 -1.84 -20.85
CA VAL A 98 -7.05 -2.17 -19.57
C VAL A 98 -8.02 -1.92 -18.43
N VAL A 99 -8.12 -2.88 -17.51
CA VAL A 99 -8.88 -2.74 -16.25
C VAL A 99 -7.99 -3.11 -15.07
N VAL A 100 -8.25 -2.52 -13.92
CA VAL A 100 -7.63 -2.90 -12.66
C VAL A 100 -8.67 -3.62 -11.80
N LEU A 101 -8.26 -4.74 -11.21
CA LEU A 101 -9.07 -5.62 -10.41
C LEU A 101 -8.47 -5.77 -9.01
N LEU A 102 -9.32 -5.76 -8.00
CA LEU A 102 -8.95 -6.08 -6.62
C LEU A 102 -9.76 -7.26 -6.09
N PRO A 103 -9.17 -8.08 -5.21
CA PRO A 103 -9.90 -9.01 -4.35
C PRO A 103 -11.08 -8.30 -3.68
N ALA A 104 -12.27 -8.91 -3.76
CA ALA A 104 -13.47 -8.44 -3.08
C ALA A 104 -13.50 -8.78 -1.57
N LEU A 105 -12.33 -9.04 -0.99
CA LEU A 105 -12.14 -9.20 0.45
C LEU A 105 -11.79 -7.85 1.06
N ASP A 106 -12.40 -7.52 2.18
CA ASP A 106 -11.99 -6.35 2.98
C ASP A 106 -10.95 -6.76 4.03
N VAL A 107 -9.86 -7.37 3.55
CA VAL A 107 -8.74 -7.84 4.35
C VAL A 107 -7.46 -7.25 3.75
N ASP A 108 -6.62 -6.69 4.61
CA ASP A 108 -5.34 -6.10 4.20
C ASP A 108 -4.42 -7.20 3.63
N LYS A 109 -3.72 -6.89 2.54
CA LYS A 109 -2.84 -7.82 1.80
C LYS A 109 -3.53 -9.02 1.16
N ALA A 110 -4.86 -9.04 1.07
CA ALA A 110 -5.55 -10.10 0.34
C ALA A 110 -5.14 -10.08 -1.15
N ASP A 111 -4.94 -11.26 -1.70
CA ASP A 111 -4.64 -11.49 -3.12
C ASP A 111 -5.78 -12.25 -3.83
N VAL A 112 -5.59 -12.56 -5.12
CA VAL A 112 -6.61 -13.31 -5.89
C VAL A 112 -6.75 -14.76 -5.43
N THR A 113 -5.68 -15.34 -4.89
CA THR A 113 -5.74 -16.69 -4.33
C THR A 113 -6.60 -16.70 -3.07
N ASP A 114 -6.48 -15.69 -2.21
CA ASP A 114 -7.37 -15.51 -1.06
C ASP A 114 -8.83 -15.32 -1.48
N HIS A 115 -9.07 -14.50 -2.51
CA HIS A 115 -10.42 -14.30 -3.06
C HIS A 115 -11.07 -15.62 -3.51
N VAL A 116 -10.30 -16.45 -4.22
CA VAL A 116 -10.76 -17.78 -4.66
C VAL A 116 -10.98 -18.71 -3.47
N ASN A 117 -10.06 -18.75 -2.50
CA ASN A 117 -10.15 -19.58 -1.30
C ASN A 117 -11.33 -19.19 -0.40
N ALA A 118 -11.71 -17.91 -0.39
CA ALA A 118 -12.89 -17.41 0.29
C ALA A 118 -14.22 -17.79 -0.40
N GLY A 119 -14.17 -18.51 -1.53
CA GLY A 119 -15.36 -18.93 -2.27
C GLY A 119 -16.03 -17.81 -3.08
N LEU A 120 -15.33 -16.69 -3.29
CA LEU A 120 -15.89 -15.54 -3.99
C LEU A 120 -15.78 -15.64 -5.52
N TRP A 121 -15.04 -16.63 -6.03
CA TRP A 121 -14.87 -16.81 -7.47
C TRP A 121 -16.16 -17.30 -8.15
N ASN A 122 -16.74 -16.44 -8.98
CA ASN A 122 -17.91 -16.77 -9.78
C ASN A 122 -17.57 -16.95 -11.27
N ARG A 123 -17.56 -18.20 -11.77
CA ARG A 123 -17.24 -18.49 -13.19
C ARG A 123 -18.19 -17.83 -14.19
N ALA A 124 -19.41 -17.49 -13.80
CA ALA A 124 -20.38 -16.82 -14.66
C ALA A 124 -20.07 -15.33 -14.86
N GLU A 125 -19.29 -14.72 -13.97
CA GLU A 125 -18.90 -13.32 -14.06
C GLU A 125 -17.60 -13.17 -14.84
N LEU A 126 -17.51 -12.08 -15.61
CA LEU A 126 -16.35 -11.80 -16.47
C LEU A 126 -15.04 -11.80 -15.69
N PHE A 127 -15.04 -11.17 -14.52
CA PHE A 127 -13.87 -11.05 -13.65
C PHE A 127 -13.95 -11.91 -12.39
N GLY A 128 -14.84 -12.89 -12.38
CA GLY A 128 -14.88 -13.89 -11.31
C GLY A 128 -15.20 -13.32 -9.93
N GLY A 129 -15.99 -12.25 -9.82
CA GLY A 129 -16.31 -11.61 -8.53
C GLY A 129 -15.28 -10.59 -8.04
N LEU A 130 -14.17 -10.37 -8.76
CA LEU A 130 -13.21 -9.31 -8.42
C LEU A 130 -13.81 -7.92 -8.65
N SER A 131 -13.45 -6.98 -7.78
CA SER A 131 -13.89 -5.59 -7.89
C SER A 131 -13.12 -4.87 -8.99
N VAL A 132 -13.83 -4.32 -9.98
CA VAL A 132 -13.23 -3.40 -10.96
C VAL A 132 -13.02 -2.04 -10.30
N ILE A 133 -11.79 -1.53 -10.35
CA ILE A 133 -11.39 -0.29 -9.69
C ILE A 133 -10.99 0.76 -10.72
N THR A 134 -11.46 1.99 -10.54
CA THR A 134 -11.04 3.11 -11.39
C THR A 134 -9.62 3.57 -11.03
N PRO A 135 -8.88 4.21 -11.95
CA PRO A 135 -7.56 4.76 -11.62
C PRO A 135 -7.61 5.73 -10.43
N ALA A 136 -8.63 6.58 -10.34
CA ALA A 136 -8.79 7.53 -9.24
C ALA A 136 -8.98 6.83 -7.87
N GLU A 137 -9.79 5.77 -7.83
CA GLU A 137 -9.96 4.95 -6.63
C GLU A 137 -8.66 4.21 -6.26
N LEU A 138 -7.93 3.70 -7.25
CA LEU A 138 -6.65 3.03 -7.01
C LEU A 138 -5.61 3.97 -6.41
N HIS A 139 -5.52 5.21 -6.91
CA HIS A 139 -4.66 6.25 -6.32
C HIS A 139 -5.06 6.59 -4.89
N THR A 140 -6.37 6.65 -4.62
CA THR A 140 -6.90 6.90 -3.27
C THR A 140 -6.56 5.76 -2.30
N LEU A 141 -6.71 4.51 -2.73
CA LEU A 141 -6.32 3.33 -1.94
C LEU A 141 -4.80 3.30 -1.66
N ALA A 142 -3.97 3.67 -2.64
CA ALA A 142 -2.53 3.78 -2.45
C ALA A 142 -2.16 4.86 -1.42
N ALA A 143 -2.83 6.02 -1.46
CA ALA A 143 -2.65 7.08 -0.47
C ALA A 143 -3.05 6.61 0.93
N ALA A 144 -4.22 5.97 1.08
CA ALA A 144 -4.67 5.44 2.36
C ALA A 144 -3.71 4.36 2.91
N ALA A 145 -3.25 3.43 2.08
CA ALA A 145 -2.26 2.44 2.49
C ALA A 145 -0.92 3.08 2.90
N LYS A 146 -0.46 4.11 2.20
CA LYS A 146 0.73 4.88 2.57
C LYS A 146 0.57 5.56 3.93
N ALA A 147 -0.59 6.16 4.19
CA ALA A 147 -0.90 6.77 5.47
C ALA A 147 -0.93 5.74 6.61
N ARG A 148 -1.53 4.56 6.39
CA ARG A 148 -1.52 3.46 7.38
C ARG A 148 -0.11 2.97 7.70
N VAL A 149 0.73 2.73 6.69
CA VAL A 149 2.13 2.32 6.89
C VAL A 149 2.92 3.37 7.69
N ALA A 150 2.69 4.66 7.42
CA ALA A 150 3.31 5.74 8.21
C ALA A 150 2.79 5.75 9.66
N ALA A 151 1.49 5.53 9.87
CA ALA A 151 0.91 5.43 11.21
C ALA A 151 1.47 4.25 12.02
N GLU A 152 1.64 3.07 11.41
CA GLU A 152 2.27 1.93 12.07
C GLU A 152 3.71 2.26 12.53
N ARG A 153 4.48 2.94 11.67
CA ARG A 153 5.85 3.40 12.02
C ARG A 153 5.84 4.47 13.09
N PHE A 154 4.84 5.35 13.08
CA PHE A 154 4.63 6.35 14.12
C PHE A 154 4.40 5.67 15.47
N ASP A 155 3.53 4.66 15.53
CA ASP A 155 3.20 3.95 16.76
C ASP A 155 4.42 3.24 17.34
N VAL A 156 5.19 2.55 16.49
CA VAL A 156 6.47 1.93 16.87
C VAL A 156 7.44 3.00 17.41
N ALA A 157 7.57 4.13 16.72
CA ALA A 157 8.46 5.20 17.16
C ALA A 157 8.00 5.82 18.50
N LEU A 158 6.70 6.01 18.73
CA LEU A 158 6.18 6.48 20.01
C LEU A 158 6.41 5.45 21.13
N GLN A 159 6.20 4.16 20.87
CA GLN A 159 6.45 3.11 21.85
C GLN A 159 7.92 3.07 22.27
N GLU A 160 8.83 3.14 21.30
CA GLU A 160 10.28 3.21 21.54
C GLU A 160 10.68 4.49 22.30
N ALA A 161 10.08 5.63 21.95
CA ALA A 161 10.30 6.88 22.68
C ALA A 161 9.92 6.76 24.16
N ARG A 162 8.73 6.21 24.47
CA ARG A 162 8.27 5.98 25.84
C ARG A 162 9.19 5.03 26.60
N ALA A 163 9.54 3.89 26.00
CA ALA A 163 10.43 2.90 26.62
C ALA A 163 11.80 3.50 26.99
N HIS A 164 12.32 4.43 26.18
CA HIS A 164 13.54 5.15 26.49
C HIS A 164 13.36 6.27 27.52
N GLN A 165 12.19 6.93 27.56
CA GLN A 165 11.86 7.91 28.60
C GLN A 165 11.78 7.26 29.99
N ASP A 166 11.19 6.07 30.11
CA ASP A 166 11.08 5.34 31.38
C ASP A 166 12.44 4.92 31.94
N ARG A 167 13.45 4.80 31.07
CA ARG A 167 14.85 4.47 31.42
C ARG A 167 15.72 5.71 31.60
N ARG A 168 15.13 6.91 31.65
CA ARG A 168 15.87 8.16 31.78
C ARG A 168 16.62 8.21 33.12
N GLY A 169 17.92 8.45 33.05
CA GLY A 169 18.81 8.43 34.24
C GLY A 169 19.24 7.03 34.70
N LEU A 170 18.60 5.97 34.20
CA LEU A 170 18.95 4.57 34.50
C LEU A 170 19.91 3.97 33.47
N VAL A 171 19.78 4.35 32.20
CA VAL A 171 20.61 3.85 31.10
C VAL A 171 21.29 5.03 30.38
N PRO A 172 22.63 5.01 30.20
CA PRO A 172 23.33 6.04 29.44
C PRO A 172 22.75 6.22 28.03
N GLY A 173 22.51 7.47 27.64
CA GLY A 173 21.98 7.80 26.30
C GLY A 173 20.47 7.61 26.11
N SER A 174 19.74 7.11 27.12
CA SER A 174 18.28 6.89 27.01
C SER A 174 17.49 8.15 26.64
N ALA A 175 17.83 9.31 27.22
CA ALA A 175 17.21 10.58 26.87
C ALA A 175 17.43 10.99 25.40
N ARG A 176 18.64 10.73 24.86
CA ARG A 176 18.97 11.02 23.46
C ARG A 176 18.20 10.09 22.51
N ASN A 177 18.10 8.82 22.86
CA ASN A 177 17.36 7.83 22.08
C ASN A 177 15.86 8.14 22.08
N ALA A 178 15.28 8.52 23.23
CA ALA A 178 13.89 8.97 23.31
C ALA A 178 13.63 10.17 22.38
N ALA A 179 14.51 11.17 22.37
CA ALA A 179 14.37 12.34 21.49
C ALA A 179 14.46 11.96 20.01
N ARG A 180 15.36 11.03 19.65
CA ARG A 180 15.49 10.51 18.27
C ARG A 180 14.20 9.82 17.81
N TRP A 181 13.61 8.97 18.65
CA TRP A 181 12.37 8.28 18.33
C TRP A 181 11.17 9.23 18.26
N LEU A 182 11.11 10.27 19.09
CA LEU A 182 10.11 11.33 18.93
C LEU A 182 10.28 12.12 17.62
N ALA A 183 11.51 12.29 17.14
CA ALA A 183 11.76 12.91 15.83
C ALA A 183 11.28 12.01 14.69
N GLU A 184 11.52 10.69 14.79
CA GLU A 184 10.99 9.70 13.85
C GLU A 184 9.45 9.72 13.83
N ALA A 185 8.80 9.73 15.00
CA ALA A 185 7.34 9.86 15.08
C ALA A 185 6.85 11.18 14.41
N ALA A 186 7.54 12.30 14.63
CA ALA A 186 7.20 13.56 13.94
C ALA A 186 7.33 13.45 12.41
N GLU A 187 8.32 12.73 11.90
CA GLU A 187 8.49 12.49 10.46
C GLU A 187 7.34 11.66 9.88
N GLN A 188 6.94 10.60 10.58
CA GLN A 188 5.83 9.77 10.14
C GLN A 188 4.49 10.54 10.19
N LEU A 189 4.26 11.37 11.21
CA LEU A 189 3.09 12.27 11.26
C LEU A 189 3.09 13.24 10.07
N ARG A 190 4.23 13.83 9.71
CA ARG A 190 4.35 14.69 8.51
C ARG A 190 4.05 13.93 7.22
N THR A 191 4.46 12.67 7.13
CA THR A 191 4.14 11.81 5.98
C THR A 191 2.62 11.62 5.82
N VAL A 192 1.90 11.40 6.93
CA VAL A 192 0.43 11.30 6.92
C VAL A 192 -0.20 12.64 6.55
N GLN A 193 0.27 13.76 7.11
CA GLN A 193 -0.20 15.11 6.78
C GLN A 193 -0.06 15.42 5.28
N HIS A 194 1.10 15.12 4.70
CA HIS A 194 1.34 15.37 3.29
C HIS A 194 0.44 14.47 2.42
N THR A 195 0.31 13.20 2.77
CA THR A 195 -0.56 12.26 2.05
C THR A 195 -2.04 12.69 2.11
N HIS A 196 -2.49 13.20 3.26
CA HIS A 196 -3.81 13.80 3.42
C HIS A 196 -3.99 15.03 2.50
N GLN A 197 -3.03 15.96 2.50
CA GLN A 197 -3.09 17.16 1.66
C GLN A 197 -3.14 16.82 0.17
N ASP A 198 -2.27 15.93 -0.29
CA ASP A 198 -2.22 15.49 -1.69
C ASP A 198 -3.55 14.83 -2.09
N LEU A 199 -4.10 13.95 -1.23
CA LEU A 199 -5.36 13.29 -1.52
C LEU A 199 -6.55 14.27 -1.62
N HIS A 200 -6.66 15.21 -0.68
CA HIS A 200 -7.73 16.22 -0.72
C HIS A 200 -7.56 17.20 -1.90
N HIS A 201 -6.36 17.35 -2.44
CA HIS A 201 -6.12 18.09 -3.68
C HIS A 201 -6.56 17.31 -4.92
N ASP A 202 -6.30 16.00 -4.94
CA ASP A 202 -6.53 15.14 -6.10
C ASP A 202 -7.97 14.59 -6.20
N ILE A 203 -8.69 14.52 -5.07
CA ILE A 203 -10.10 14.13 -5.06
C ILE A 203 -10.92 15.21 -5.80
N GLY A 204 -11.50 14.81 -6.94
CA GLY A 204 -12.38 15.67 -7.73
C GLY A 204 -13.69 16.02 -7.01
N GLU A 205 -14.49 16.92 -7.61
CA GLU A 205 -15.72 17.47 -7.00
C GLU A 205 -16.78 16.44 -6.62
N GLN A 206 -16.78 15.27 -7.28
CA GLN A 206 -17.73 14.18 -7.02
C GLN A 206 -16.97 12.85 -6.78
N PRO A 207 -16.39 12.64 -5.59
CA PRO A 207 -15.67 11.42 -5.27
C PRO A 207 -16.59 10.21 -5.25
N SER A 208 -16.08 9.03 -5.58
CA SER A 208 -16.81 7.77 -5.39
C SER A 208 -17.03 7.48 -3.89
N PRO A 209 -18.01 6.61 -3.52
CA PRO A 209 -18.19 6.18 -2.14
C PRO A 209 -16.92 5.61 -1.51
N ARG A 210 -16.13 4.86 -2.29
CA ARG A 210 -14.85 4.31 -1.84
C ARG A 210 -13.84 5.42 -1.54
N GLN A 211 -13.72 6.41 -2.43
CA GLN A 211 -12.81 7.53 -2.22
C GLN A 211 -13.16 8.33 -0.95
N ARG A 212 -14.46 8.57 -0.71
CA ARG A 212 -14.92 9.24 0.52
C ARG A 212 -14.58 8.46 1.78
N ALA A 213 -14.77 7.13 1.76
CA ALA A 213 -14.49 6.28 2.91
C ALA A 213 -12.98 6.29 3.26
N GLU A 214 -12.11 6.16 2.27
CA GLU A 214 -10.66 6.19 2.47
C GLU A 214 -10.15 7.57 2.90
N ALA A 215 -10.70 8.66 2.35
CA ALA A 215 -10.37 10.02 2.78
C ALA A 215 -10.75 10.25 4.24
N ALA A 216 -11.97 9.86 4.64
CA ALA A 216 -12.42 9.96 6.03
C ALA A 216 -11.56 9.10 6.98
N ALA A 217 -11.08 7.93 6.53
CA ALA A 217 -10.17 7.10 7.31
C ALA A 217 -8.81 7.79 7.55
N ILE A 218 -8.27 8.48 6.53
CA ILE A 218 -7.04 9.28 6.67
C ILE A 218 -7.26 10.47 7.61
N ASP A 219 -8.40 11.15 7.53
CA ASP A 219 -8.75 12.28 8.41
C ASP A 219 -8.74 11.83 9.89
N ALA A 220 -9.43 10.72 10.19
CA ALA A 220 -9.48 10.14 11.53
C ALA A 220 -8.10 9.71 12.04
N LEU A 221 -7.30 9.08 11.16
CA LEU A 221 -5.93 8.68 11.48
C LEU A 221 -5.04 9.89 11.81
N LEU A 222 -5.15 10.98 11.03
CA LEU A 222 -4.39 12.19 11.27
C LEU A 222 -4.76 12.86 12.61
N GLU A 223 -6.04 12.91 12.95
CA GLU A 223 -6.52 13.43 14.23
C GLU A 223 -5.95 12.63 15.42
N GLN A 224 -5.99 11.30 15.32
CA GLN A 224 -5.46 10.40 16.34
C GLN A 224 -3.95 10.61 16.54
N LEU A 225 -3.16 10.50 15.46
CA LEU A 225 -1.69 10.64 15.52
C LEU A 225 -1.28 12.02 16.07
N THR A 226 -2.00 13.07 15.67
CA THR A 226 -1.75 14.43 16.17
C THR A 226 -1.98 14.52 17.67
N THR A 227 -3.05 13.91 18.18
CA THR A 227 -3.37 13.87 19.61
C THR A 227 -2.32 13.08 20.38
N ASP A 228 -1.95 11.90 19.89
CA ASP A 228 -0.94 11.06 20.51
C ASP A 228 0.43 11.72 20.56
N TYR A 229 0.85 12.38 19.47
CA TYR A 229 2.11 13.10 19.43
C TYR A 229 2.16 14.24 20.45
N ARG A 230 1.08 15.04 20.56
CA ARG A 230 0.97 16.11 21.56
C ARG A 230 1.06 15.56 22.98
N ASN A 231 0.38 14.46 23.27
CA ASN A 231 0.40 13.85 24.61
C ASN A 231 1.79 13.35 25.02
N ASN A 232 2.60 12.90 24.05
CA ASN A 232 3.95 12.37 24.28
C ASN A 232 5.06 13.42 24.29
N THR A 233 4.75 14.64 23.84
CA THR A 233 5.71 15.76 23.79
C THR A 233 5.45 16.83 24.85
N ARG A 234 4.27 16.81 25.50
CA ARG A 234 4.01 17.66 26.67
C ARG A 234 5.02 17.33 27.78
N ARG A 235 5.73 18.35 28.27
CA ARG A 235 6.51 18.21 29.51
C ARG A 235 5.54 17.89 30.66
N PRO A 236 5.86 16.94 31.57
CA PRO A 236 5.11 16.81 32.80
C PRO A 236 5.11 18.16 33.51
N ALA A 237 3.95 18.57 34.03
CA ALA A 237 3.85 19.76 34.86
C ALA A 237 4.89 19.61 35.98
N ILE A 238 5.80 20.58 36.09
CA ILE A 238 6.66 20.68 37.25
C ILE A 238 5.70 20.90 38.42
N HIS A 239 5.41 19.87 39.20
CA HIS A 239 4.92 20.09 40.55
C HIS A 239 6.04 20.83 41.26
N ALA A 240 5.93 22.15 41.30
CA ALA A 240 6.74 22.99 42.14
C ALA A 240 6.51 22.48 43.56
N GLY A 241 7.47 21.69 44.06
CA GLY A 241 7.55 21.35 45.46
C GLY A 241 7.63 22.66 46.23
N HIS A 242 6.54 23.02 46.90
CA HIS A 242 6.64 23.93 48.02
C HIS A 242 7.29 23.14 49.15
N ASP A 243 8.61 23.08 49.08
CA ASP A 243 9.44 22.91 50.26
C ASP A 243 9.30 24.21 51.06
N ARG A 244 8.46 24.17 52.10
CA ARG A 244 8.54 25.12 53.21
C ARG A 244 8.98 24.32 54.43
N LEU A 245 10.30 24.15 54.53
CA LEU A 245 10.99 24.04 55.81
C LEU A 245 10.48 25.16 56.72
N LYS A 246 9.66 24.79 57.71
CA LYS A 246 9.45 25.60 58.90
C LYS A 246 10.54 25.22 59.88
N GLU A 247 11.64 25.98 59.87
CA GLU A 247 12.37 26.25 61.09
C GLU A 247 11.50 27.15 61.97
N SER A 248 11.20 26.70 63.19
CA SER A 248 10.89 27.59 64.30
C SER A 248 10.97 26.83 65.62
N ALA A 249 12.00 27.23 66.39
CA ALA A 249 12.14 27.32 67.85
C ALA A 249 11.97 26.06 68.71
#